data_AF-A0AAD8XXF8-F1
#
_entry.id   AF-A0AAD8XXF8-F1
#
_cell.length_a   1.000
_cell.length_b   1.000
_cell.length_c   1.000
_cell.angle_alpha   90.00
_cell.angle_beta   90.00
_cell.angle_gamma   90.00
#
_symmetry.space_group_name_H-M   'P 1'
#
loop_
_entity.id
_entity.type
_entity.pdbx_description
1 polymer ?
#
loop_
_entity_poly.entity_id
_entity_poly.type
_entity_poly.pdbx_seq_one_letter_code
_entity_poly.pdbx_strand_id
1 'polypeptide(L)'
;MKSVSGLFSSQKSEKDEESLNTEESTSPSEVKGETDESKANELPRSDPAILVLARTRFILEHGEEILPPYHIINSNSECIAVWCKTGRWSTLQASVFLHSTAIGNAKSSTVAGIGVAAANPFLIPLMAGIGIAAVGTPWLLLKMANDKWTEATQSLNDQFWMQAKPEVFVDCIEKWGKLG
;
A
#
# COMPACT_ATOMS: atom_id res chain seq x y z
N MET A 1 17.61 -37.03 -0.28
CA MET A 1 17.45 -36.80 -1.75
C MET A 1 16.19 -37.52 -2.24
N LYS A 2 15.55 -36.99 -3.30
CA LYS A 2 14.16 -37.18 -3.81
C LYS A 2 13.22 -36.11 -3.23
N SER A 3 13.11 -34.88 -3.75
CA SER A 3 12.86 -34.37 -5.11
C SER A 3 11.58 -34.94 -5.73
N VAL A 4 10.52 -34.12 -5.73
CA VAL A 4 9.27 -34.34 -6.46
C VAL A 4 8.96 -33.02 -7.19
N SER A 5 9.51 -32.91 -8.40
CA SER A 5 9.19 -31.89 -9.39
C SER A 5 8.70 -32.62 -10.63
N GLY A 6 7.55 -32.23 -11.17
CA GLY A 6 7.10 -32.70 -12.48
C GLY A 6 5.62 -33.04 -12.54
N LEU A 7 4.76 -32.03 -12.63
CA LEU A 7 3.37 -32.21 -13.00
C LEU A 7 2.89 -31.03 -13.85
N PHE A 8 3.60 -30.82 -14.97
CA PHE A 8 3.08 -30.09 -16.13
C PHE A 8 3.37 -30.95 -17.35
N SER A 9 2.38 -31.76 -17.74
CA SER A 9 2.37 -32.46 -19.01
C SER A 9 1.35 -31.79 -19.92
N SER A 10 1.87 -31.45 -21.09
CA SER A 10 1.24 -30.78 -22.21
C SER A 10 0.10 -31.63 -22.79
N GLN A 11 -1.06 -31.01 -23.05
CA GLN A 11 -2.01 -31.52 -24.04
C GLN A 11 -2.29 -30.43 -25.07
N LYS A 12 -1.70 -30.68 -26.24
CA LYS A 12 -1.83 -29.97 -27.50
C LYS A 12 -3.02 -30.56 -28.27
N SER A 13 -3.97 -29.75 -28.71
CA SER A 13 -4.85 -30.07 -29.84
C SER A 13 -5.00 -28.83 -30.73
N GLU A 14 -4.42 -28.93 -31.93
CA GLU A 14 -4.54 -27.99 -33.05
C GLU A 14 -5.84 -28.21 -33.84
N LYS A 15 -6.18 -27.18 -34.64
CA LYS A 15 -7.08 -27.09 -35.81
C LYS A 15 -8.44 -26.41 -35.53
N ASP A 16 -8.88 -25.36 -36.24
CA ASP A 16 -8.53 -24.83 -37.57
C ASP A 16 -8.64 -23.28 -37.65
N GLU A 17 -7.93 -22.73 -38.63
CA GLU A 17 -7.85 -21.34 -39.07
C GLU A 17 -9.17 -20.77 -39.62
N GLU A 18 -9.46 -19.50 -39.35
CA GLU A 18 -9.92 -18.59 -40.40
C GLU A 18 -9.40 -17.17 -40.15
N SER A 19 -8.83 -16.62 -41.21
CA SER A 19 -8.00 -15.43 -41.34
C SER A 19 -8.79 -14.12 -41.41
N LEU A 20 -8.27 -13.05 -40.81
CA LEU A 20 -8.18 -11.76 -41.50
C LEU A 20 -7.01 -10.93 -40.95
N ASN A 21 -5.90 -10.93 -41.69
CA ASN A 21 -4.83 -9.95 -41.56
C ASN A 21 -5.24 -8.67 -42.28
N THR A 22 -4.99 -7.52 -41.65
CA THR A 22 -4.50 -6.34 -42.36
C THR A 22 -3.38 -5.70 -41.52
N GLU A 23 -2.18 -5.85 -42.05
CA GLU A 23 -0.91 -5.21 -41.67
C GLU A 23 -1.02 -3.68 -41.78
N GLU A 24 -0.51 -2.94 -40.79
CA GLU A 24 0.77 -2.22 -40.81
C GLU A 24 0.68 -0.80 -41.39
N SER A 25 1.03 0.20 -40.57
CA SER A 25 1.91 1.28 -41.01
C SER A 25 2.46 2.02 -39.79
N THR A 26 3.74 1.75 -39.53
CA THR A 26 4.63 2.61 -38.76
C THR A 26 5.19 3.65 -39.71
N SER A 27 5.05 4.95 -39.42
CA SER A 27 6.09 5.97 -39.67
C SER A 27 5.71 7.31 -38.99
N PRO A 28 6.69 8.20 -38.74
CA PRO A 28 6.74 9.06 -37.56
C PRO A 28 6.09 10.42 -37.80
N SER A 29 5.45 10.99 -36.77
CA SER A 29 5.07 12.40 -36.79
C SER A 29 5.33 13.03 -35.43
N GLU A 30 6.41 13.81 -35.45
CA GLU A 30 6.57 15.11 -34.81
C GLU A 30 6.18 15.27 -33.34
N VAL A 31 7.26 15.39 -32.56
CA VAL A 31 7.38 16.18 -31.34
C VAL A 31 6.54 17.47 -31.43
N LYS A 32 5.45 17.53 -30.66
CA LYS A 32 4.97 18.77 -30.06
C LYS A 32 5.15 18.64 -28.56
N GLY A 33 6.06 19.45 -28.03
CA GLY A 33 6.31 19.56 -26.59
C GLY A 33 5.06 20.04 -25.89
N GLU A 34 4.37 19.12 -25.22
CA GLU A 34 3.58 19.47 -24.05
C GLU A 34 4.56 19.61 -22.90
N THR A 35 4.82 20.86 -22.53
CA THR A 35 5.61 21.23 -21.38
C THR A 35 4.97 20.60 -20.14
N ASP A 36 5.74 19.70 -19.52
CA ASP A 36 5.41 18.83 -18.40
C ASP A 36 5.24 19.65 -17.10
N GLU A 37 4.20 20.49 -17.01
CA GLU A 37 3.86 21.21 -15.76
C GLU A 37 3.35 20.27 -14.65
N SER A 38 3.05 19.01 -14.98
CA SER A 38 2.51 18.03 -14.02
C SER A 38 3.55 17.52 -12.99
N LYS A 39 4.83 17.46 -13.36
CA LYS A 39 5.90 16.95 -12.48
C LYS A 39 6.50 18.02 -11.55
N ALA A 40 6.15 19.28 -11.71
CA ALA A 40 6.68 20.38 -10.91
C ALA A 40 6.21 20.30 -9.44
N ASN A 41 5.05 19.71 -9.17
CA ASN A 41 4.46 19.63 -7.83
C ASN A 41 4.59 18.26 -7.13
N GLU A 42 5.23 17.28 -7.77
CA GLU A 42 5.46 16.00 -7.09
C GLU A 42 6.62 16.15 -6.09
N LEU A 43 6.28 15.93 -4.82
CA LEU A 43 7.26 15.76 -3.75
C LEU A 43 8.14 14.55 -4.08
N PRO A 44 9.43 14.57 -3.72
CA PRO A 44 10.30 13.42 -3.92
C PRO A 44 9.71 12.19 -3.24
N ARG A 45 9.79 11.04 -3.93
CA ARG A 45 9.22 9.77 -3.47
C ARG A 45 9.76 9.30 -2.11
N SER A 46 10.85 9.89 -1.62
CA SER A 46 11.51 9.44 -0.40
C SER A 46 12.11 10.59 0.40
N ASP A 47 12.01 10.49 1.72
CA ASP A 47 12.58 11.47 2.63
C ASP A 47 14.11 11.57 2.50
N PRO A 48 14.68 12.76 2.79
CA PRO A 48 16.11 13.00 2.78
C PRO A 48 16.86 12.02 3.66
N ALA A 49 18.06 11.58 3.24
CA ALA A 49 18.89 10.70 4.05
C ALA A 49 19.20 11.29 5.44
N ILE A 50 19.40 12.60 5.54
CA ILE A 50 19.65 13.30 6.81
C ILE A 50 18.44 13.19 7.74
N LEU A 51 17.23 13.40 7.20
CA LEU A 51 15.98 13.26 7.96
C LEU A 51 15.79 11.82 8.47
N VAL A 52 16.03 10.83 7.63
CA VAL A 52 15.93 9.41 8.01
C VAL A 52 16.93 9.10 9.12
N LEU A 53 18.18 9.54 8.99
CA LEU A 53 19.22 9.34 10.02
C LEU A 53 18.87 10.04 11.34
N ALA A 54 18.32 11.26 11.26
CA ALA A 54 17.88 12.01 12.44
C ALA A 54 16.76 11.28 13.18
N ARG A 55 15.74 10.76 12.46
CA ARG A 55 14.68 9.95 13.06
C ARG A 55 15.20 8.66 13.70
N THR A 56 16.14 7.98 13.04
CA THR A 56 16.75 6.77 13.61
C THR A 56 17.52 7.06 14.89
N ARG A 57 18.32 8.14 14.92
CA ARG A 57 19.04 8.57 16.13
C ARG A 57 18.08 8.94 17.25
N PHE A 58 17.00 9.66 16.94
CA PHE A 58 15.97 10.01 17.90
C PHE A 58 15.36 8.77 18.57
N ILE A 59 15.04 7.72 17.79
CA ILE A 59 14.56 6.45 18.35
C ILE A 59 15.63 5.73 19.17
N LEU A 60 16.90 5.77 18.76
CA LEU A 60 17.97 5.15 19.55
C LEU A 60 18.20 5.85 20.89
N GLU A 61 17.97 7.16 20.96
CA GLU A 61 18.17 7.97 22.17
C GLU A 61 16.98 7.90 23.13
N HIS A 62 15.74 7.87 22.61
CA HIS A 62 14.52 8.01 23.43
C HIS A 62 13.55 6.83 23.31
N GLY A 63 13.88 5.82 22.51
CA GLY A 63 12.94 4.78 22.06
C GLY A 63 12.25 3.99 23.16
N GLU A 64 12.88 3.82 24.33
CA GLU A 64 12.26 3.09 25.44
C GLU A 64 11.06 3.83 26.05
N GLU A 65 11.04 5.17 26.00
CA GLU A 65 9.99 5.99 26.62
C GLU A 65 8.91 6.41 25.62
N ILE A 66 9.28 6.61 24.36
CA ILE A 66 8.39 7.23 23.36
C ILE A 66 7.65 6.22 22.48
N LEU A 67 8.15 4.99 22.36
CA LEU A 67 7.60 4.03 21.42
C LEU A 67 6.30 3.42 21.96
N PRO A 68 5.28 3.26 21.10
CA PRO A 68 4.05 2.60 21.52
C PRO A 68 4.31 1.13 21.89
N PRO A 69 3.54 0.55 22.84
CA PRO A 69 3.70 -0.83 23.26
C PRO A 69 3.70 -1.80 22.06
N TYR A 70 4.59 -2.79 22.11
CA TYR A 70 4.74 -3.76 21.02
C TYR A 70 3.43 -4.52 20.76
N HIS A 71 3.10 -4.70 19.48
CA HIS A 71 1.97 -5.48 19.03
C HIS A 71 2.14 -5.87 17.56
N ILE A 72 1.88 -7.15 17.26
CA ILE A 72 2.22 -7.77 15.97
C ILE A 72 1.63 -7.04 14.75
N ILE A 73 0.41 -6.50 14.89
CA ILE A 73 -0.31 -5.82 13.79
C ILE A 73 0.00 -4.32 13.72
N ASN A 74 0.21 -3.64 14.86
CA ASN A 74 0.16 -2.17 14.90
C ASN A 74 1.46 -1.49 15.38
N SER A 75 2.35 -2.22 16.04
CA SER A 75 3.58 -1.70 16.63
C SER A 75 4.65 -2.78 16.61
N ASN A 76 5.33 -2.91 15.47
CA ASN A 76 6.40 -3.88 15.26
C ASN A 76 7.65 -3.18 14.67
N SER A 77 8.72 -3.93 14.42
CA SER A 77 9.96 -3.37 13.87
C SER A 77 9.81 -2.78 12.46
N GLU A 78 8.82 -3.24 11.69
CA GLU A 78 8.49 -2.68 10.38
C GLU A 78 7.90 -1.27 10.53
N CYS A 79 7.00 -1.04 11.50
CA CYS A 79 6.46 0.29 11.79
C CYS A 79 7.56 1.31 12.07
N ILE A 80 8.55 0.91 12.86
CA ILE A 80 9.70 1.75 13.21
C ILE A 80 10.47 2.12 11.93
N ALA A 81 10.78 1.14 11.08
CA ALA A 81 11.50 1.37 9.83
C ALA A 81 10.71 2.29 8.87
N VAL A 82 9.40 2.07 8.74
CA VAL A 82 8.51 2.90 7.91
C VAL A 82 8.46 4.32 8.45
N TRP A 83 8.37 4.51 9.77
CA TRP A 83 8.36 5.83 10.38
C TRP A 83 9.69 6.56 10.19
N CYS A 84 10.83 5.88 10.40
CA CYS A 84 12.14 6.47 10.10
C CYS A 84 12.22 6.95 8.65
N LYS A 85 11.69 6.16 7.70
CA LYS A 85 11.79 6.46 6.27
C LYS A 85 10.77 7.48 5.74
N THR A 86 9.58 7.56 6.32
CA THR A 86 8.45 8.32 5.75
C THR A 86 7.78 9.28 6.74
N GLY A 87 8.14 9.21 8.02
CA GLY A 87 7.46 9.94 9.09
C GLY A 87 6.06 9.40 9.41
N ARG A 88 5.65 8.27 8.83
CA ARG A 88 4.36 7.64 9.10
C ARG A 88 4.55 6.33 9.85
N TRP A 89 3.82 6.14 10.94
CA TRP A 89 3.81 4.88 11.68
C TRP A 89 2.79 3.92 11.05
N SER A 90 3.23 2.86 10.37
CA SER A 90 2.36 1.88 9.72
C SER A 90 3.12 0.60 9.42
N THR A 91 2.44 -0.55 9.42
CA THR A 91 2.97 -1.77 8.79
C THR A 91 2.65 -1.75 7.30
N LEU A 92 3.63 -2.05 6.45
CA LEU A 92 3.46 -2.08 4.99
C LEU A 92 2.69 -3.34 4.59
N GLN A 93 2.91 -4.44 5.31
CA GLN A 93 2.14 -5.67 5.16
C GLN A 93 0.64 -5.44 5.40
N ALA A 94 0.27 -4.75 6.49
CA ALA A 94 -1.14 -4.49 6.73
C ALA A 94 -1.70 -3.44 5.76
N SER A 95 -0.95 -2.40 5.36
CA SER A 95 -1.45 -1.37 4.44
C SER A 95 -1.69 -1.87 3.02
N VAL A 96 -0.86 -2.80 2.53
CA VAL A 96 -1.08 -3.47 1.24
C VAL A 96 -2.22 -4.49 1.35
N PHE A 97 -2.23 -5.33 2.40
CA PHE A 97 -3.33 -6.26 2.63
C PHE A 97 -4.67 -5.53 2.79
N LEU A 98 -4.67 -4.36 3.44
CA LEU A 98 -5.78 -3.43 3.62
C LEU A 98 -6.41 -3.04 2.29
N HIS A 99 -5.59 -2.49 1.41
CA HIS A 99 -6.07 -1.93 0.15
C HIS A 99 -6.51 -3.02 -0.81
N SER A 100 -5.77 -4.14 -0.85
CA SER A 100 -6.08 -5.27 -1.72
C SER A 100 -7.27 -6.10 -1.24
N THR A 101 -7.41 -6.34 0.07
CA THR A 101 -8.47 -7.21 0.62
C THR A 101 -9.82 -6.50 0.66
N ALA A 102 -9.86 -5.21 1.02
CA ALA A 102 -11.11 -4.46 1.03
C ALA A 102 -11.72 -4.37 -0.39
N ILE A 103 -10.89 -4.11 -1.40
CA ILE A 103 -11.33 -4.01 -2.80
C ILE A 103 -11.60 -5.40 -3.39
N GLY A 104 -10.75 -6.38 -3.10
CA GLY A 104 -10.88 -7.76 -3.60
C GLY A 104 -12.15 -8.44 -3.08
N ASN A 105 -12.39 -8.39 -1.77
CA ASN A 105 -13.56 -9.04 -1.18
C ASN A 105 -14.87 -8.36 -1.57
N ALA A 106 -14.89 -7.03 -1.70
CA ALA A 106 -16.08 -6.30 -2.13
C ALA A 106 -16.56 -6.72 -3.54
N LYS A 107 -15.61 -6.97 -4.45
CA LYS A 107 -15.94 -7.44 -5.82
C LYS A 107 -16.45 -8.88 -5.81
N SER A 108 -15.79 -9.77 -5.09
CA SER A 108 -16.18 -11.18 -5.03
C SER A 108 -17.50 -11.41 -4.29
N SER A 109 -17.79 -10.64 -3.23
CA SER A 109 -19.07 -10.73 -2.52
C SER A 109 -20.25 -10.28 -3.38
N THR A 110 -20.04 -9.29 -4.26
CA THR A 110 -21.08 -8.82 -5.19
C THR A 110 -21.43 -9.91 -6.20
N VAL A 111 -20.44 -10.57 -6.81
CA VAL A 111 -20.67 -11.64 -7.78
C VAL A 111 -21.34 -12.86 -7.14
N ALA A 112 -20.87 -13.28 -5.96
CA ALA A 112 -21.46 -14.39 -5.22
C ALA A 112 -22.91 -14.10 -4.80
N GLY A 113 -23.21 -12.85 -4.39
CA GLY A 113 -24.57 -12.43 -4.05
C GLY A 113 -25.54 -12.52 -5.24
N ILE A 114 -25.11 -12.11 -6.43
CA ILE A 114 -25.91 -12.23 -7.66
C ILE A 114 -26.15 -13.71 -8.01
N GLY A 115 -25.13 -14.55 -7.91
CA GLY A 115 -25.24 -15.99 -8.19
C GLY A 115 -26.21 -16.73 -7.26
N VAL A 116 -26.17 -16.44 -5.96
CA VAL A 116 -27.10 -17.06 -5.00
C VAL A 116 -28.52 -16.53 -5.14
N ALA A 117 -28.69 -15.23 -5.45
CA ALA A 117 -30.01 -14.67 -5.73
C ALA A 117 -30.70 -15.35 -6.93
N ALA A 118 -29.93 -15.77 -7.93
CA ALA A 118 -30.44 -16.50 -9.08
C ALA A 118 -30.83 -17.97 -8.75
N ALA A 119 -30.13 -18.61 -7.81
CA ALA A 119 -30.35 -20.02 -7.47
C ALA A 119 -31.41 -20.24 -6.38
N ASN A 120 -31.45 -19.41 -5.34
CA ASN A 120 -32.44 -19.51 -4.27
C ASN A 120 -32.64 -18.16 -3.54
N PRO A 121 -33.71 -17.41 -3.86
CA PRO A 121 -33.97 -16.09 -3.28
C PRO A 121 -34.11 -16.07 -1.75
N PHE A 122 -34.55 -17.17 -1.13
CA PHE A 122 -34.70 -17.24 0.33
C PHE A 122 -33.36 -17.25 1.08
N LEU A 123 -32.26 -17.59 0.40
CA LEU A 123 -30.91 -17.58 0.97
C LEU A 123 -30.23 -16.20 0.91
N ILE A 124 -30.84 -15.21 0.24
CA ILE A 124 -30.29 -13.85 0.10
C ILE A 124 -30.02 -13.19 1.46
N PRO A 125 -30.93 -13.22 2.45
CA PRO A 125 -30.67 -12.56 3.75
C PRO A 125 -29.50 -13.20 4.52
N LEU A 126 -29.36 -14.53 4.42
CA LEU A 126 -28.26 -15.25 5.06
C LEU A 126 -26.91 -14.89 4.41
N MET A 127 -26.85 -14.92 3.08
CA MET A 127 -25.63 -14.57 2.34
C MET A 127 -25.26 -13.10 2.48
N ALA A 128 -26.25 -12.20 2.55
CA ALA A 128 -26.02 -10.79 2.83
C ALA A 128 -25.40 -10.61 4.23
N GLY A 129 -25.91 -11.31 5.25
CA GLY A 129 -25.34 -11.29 6.59
C GLY A 129 -23.89 -11.80 6.64
N ILE A 130 -23.62 -12.94 5.99
CA ILE A 130 -22.26 -13.50 5.90
C ILE A 130 -21.33 -12.56 5.13
N GLY A 131 -21.81 -11.96 4.03
CA GLY A 131 -21.06 -11.00 3.23
C GLY A 131 -20.66 -9.77 4.05
N ILE A 132 -21.62 -9.18 4.79
CA ILE A 132 -21.37 -8.02 5.67
C ILE A 132 -20.37 -8.38 6.78
N ALA A 133 -20.48 -9.55 7.40
CA ALA A 133 -19.52 -9.97 8.42
C ALA A 133 -18.11 -10.18 7.82
N ALA A 134 -18.02 -10.83 6.66
CA ALA A 134 -16.75 -11.13 6.00
C ALA A 134 -15.98 -9.87 5.56
N VAL A 135 -16.67 -8.80 5.12
CA VAL A 135 -16.03 -7.53 4.76
C VAL A 135 -15.93 -6.55 5.93
N GLY A 136 -16.92 -6.57 6.82
CA GLY A 136 -17.06 -5.62 7.92
C GLY A 136 -16.10 -5.89 9.08
N THR A 137 -15.88 -7.16 9.44
CA THR A 137 -14.95 -7.50 10.53
C THR A 137 -13.51 -7.09 10.23
N PRO A 138 -12.93 -7.39 9.05
CA PRO A 138 -11.63 -6.84 8.67
C PRO A 138 -11.67 -5.32 8.67
N TRP A 139 -12.64 -4.68 8.03
CA TRP A 139 -12.70 -3.22 7.95
C TRP A 139 -12.74 -2.52 9.33
N LEU A 140 -13.44 -3.08 10.31
CA LEU A 140 -13.50 -2.52 11.66
C LEU A 140 -12.15 -2.63 12.39
N LEU A 141 -11.53 -3.82 12.37
CA LEU A 141 -10.19 -4.03 12.95
C LEU A 141 -9.17 -3.10 12.31
N LEU A 142 -9.32 -2.87 11.02
CA LEU A 142 -8.49 -2.00 10.22
C LEU A 142 -8.65 -0.53 10.57
N LYS A 143 -9.89 -0.05 10.77
CA LYS A 143 -10.15 1.31 11.24
C LYS A 143 -9.50 1.53 12.61
N MET A 144 -9.67 0.58 13.53
CA MET A 144 -9.04 0.65 14.86
C MET A 144 -7.51 0.65 14.79
N ALA A 145 -6.90 -0.14 13.90
CA ALA A 145 -5.45 -0.14 13.71
C ALA A 145 -4.96 1.19 13.11
N ASN A 146 -5.68 1.73 12.14
CA ASN A 146 -5.32 2.99 11.48
C ASN A 146 -5.46 4.19 12.43
N ASP A 147 -6.45 4.18 13.33
CA ASP A 147 -6.60 5.21 14.35
C ASP A 147 -5.37 5.19 15.29
N LYS A 148 -4.96 4.01 15.76
CA LYS A 148 -3.75 3.84 16.59
C LYS A 148 -2.47 4.25 15.86
N TRP A 149 -2.35 3.92 14.58
CA TRP A 149 -1.23 4.35 13.74
C TRP A 149 -1.16 5.86 13.59
N THR A 150 -2.32 6.50 13.41
CA THR A 150 -2.40 7.96 13.26
C THR A 150 -2.00 8.66 14.55
N GLU A 151 -2.49 8.17 15.69
CA GLU A 151 -2.12 8.67 17.02
C GLU A 151 -0.61 8.53 17.28
N ALA A 152 -0.04 7.33 17.05
CA ALA A 152 1.40 7.11 17.19
C ALA A 152 2.23 7.97 16.23
N THR A 153 1.75 8.16 14.99
CA THR A 153 2.40 9.02 13.99
C THR A 153 2.46 10.46 14.47
N GLN A 154 1.34 11.02 14.96
CA GLN A 154 1.29 12.40 15.45
C GLN A 154 2.21 12.56 16.65
N SER A 155 2.07 11.71 17.67
CA SER A 155 2.87 11.79 18.89
C SER A 155 4.39 11.72 18.61
N LEU A 156 4.83 10.76 17.80
CA LEU A 156 6.25 10.62 17.46
C LEU A 156 6.77 11.77 16.62
N ASN A 157 5.98 12.26 15.65
CA ASN A 157 6.39 13.38 14.83
C ASN A 157 6.49 14.67 15.65
N ASP A 158 5.52 14.93 16.52
CA ASP A 158 5.52 16.12 17.37
C ASP A 158 6.77 16.13 18.26
N GLN A 159 7.05 15.01 18.93
CA GLN A 159 8.25 14.89 19.78
C GLN A 159 9.55 14.99 18.98
N PHE A 160 9.61 14.36 17.80
CA PHE A 160 10.77 14.44 16.93
C PHE A 160 11.03 15.88 16.48
N TRP A 161 10.01 16.58 15.98
CA TRP A 161 10.16 17.94 15.45
C TRP A 161 10.45 18.97 16.55
N MET A 162 10.01 18.73 17.79
CA MET A 162 10.40 19.56 18.94
C MET A 162 11.90 19.48 19.25
N GLN A 163 12.56 18.37 18.91
CA GLN A 163 13.97 18.13 19.22
C GLN A 163 14.88 18.14 17.98
N ALA A 164 14.30 18.26 16.80
CA ALA A 164 15.03 18.21 15.54
C ALA A 164 16.04 19.38 15.43
N LYS A 165 17.22 19.07 14.91
CA LYS A 165 18.27 20.08 14.70
C LYS A 165 17.91 20.99 13.51
N PRO A 166 18.32 22.28 13.52
CA PRO A 166 18.07 23.21 12.41
C PRO A 166 18.48 22.69 11.04
N GLU A 167 19.61 21.97 10.97
CA GLU A 167 20.15 21.35 9.75
C GLU A 167 19.15 20.41 9.06
N VAL A 168 18.33 19.70 9.84
CA VAL A 168 17.33 18.77 9.31
C VAL A 168 16.23 19.54 8.58
N PHE A 169 15.78 20.66 9.15
CA PHE A 169 14.76 21.50 8.52
C PHE A 169 15.25 22.10 7.21
N VAL A 170 16.50 22.59 7.18
CA VAL A 170 17.11 23.16 5.97
C VAL A 170 17.18 22.11 4.86
N ASP A 171 17.71 20.91 5.14
CA ASP A 171 17.81 19.83 4.14
C ASP A 171 16.43 19.37 3.63
N CYS A 172 15.42 19.38 4.50
CA CYS A 172 14.04 19.09 4.09
C CYS A 172 13.49 20.18 3.16
N ILE A 173 13.67 21.46 3.50
CA ILE A 173 13.21 22.59 2.68
C ILE A 173 13.90 22.58 1.32
N GLU A 174 15.21 22.32 1.27
CA GLU A 174 15.97 22.28 0.02
C GLU A 174 15.48 21.16 -0.90
N LYS A 175 15.35 19.93 -0.36
CA LYS A 175 14.95 18.76 -1.16
C LYS A 175 13.47 18.72 -1.52
N TRP A 176 12.58 19.13 -0.61
CA TRP A 176 11.15 19.18 -0.89
C TRP A 176 10.77 20.42 -1.71
N GLY A 177 11.47 21.53 -1.50
CA GLY A 177 11.29 22.78 -2.26
C GLY A 177 11.98 22.80 -3.62
N LYS A 178 12.77 21.78 -3.97
CA LYS A 178 13.55 21.71 -5.22
C LYS A 178 14.46 22.94 -5.40
N LEU A 179 15.06 23.41 -4.29
CA LEU A 179 15.89 24.61 -4.24
C LEU A 179 17.41 24.31 -4.42
N GLY A 180 17.76 23.07 -4.76
CA GLY A 180 19.12 22.60 -4.99
C GLY A 180 19.29 21.92 -6.34
#